data_AF-A0A1F4DDH0-F1
#
_entry.id   AF-A0A1F4DDH0-F1
#
_cell.length_a   1.000
_cell.length_b   1.000
_cell.length_c   1.000
_cell.angle_alpha   90.00
_cell.angle_beta   90.00
_cell.angle_gamma   90.00
#
_symmetry.space_group_name_H-M   'P 1'
#
loop_
_entity.id
_entity.type
_entity.pdbx_description
1 polymer ?
#
loop_
_entity_poly.entity_id
_entity_poly.type
_entity_poly.pdbx_seq_one_letter_code
_entity_poly.pdbx_strand_id
1 'polypeptide(L)'
;MLKALTRLLLLAVVLAAGPVLAAESRDPEDHFFNLNTGDLKAELAEARSAGKSAIFVMFEQDGCPGCIYMKKNVLNRVDVQKF
;
A
#
# COMPACT_ATOMS: atom_id res chain seq x y z
N MET A 1 14.10 -40.73 20.15
CA MET A 1 14.79 -40.07 19.02
C MET A 1 13.81 -39.61 17.95
N LEU A 2 12.92 -40.48 17.42
CA LEU A 2 11.96 -40.11 16.37
C LEU A 2 11.02 -38.94 16.74
N LYS A 3 10.45 -38.92 17.95
CA LYS A 3 9.58 -37.83 18.43
C LYS A 3 10.29 -36.47 18.54
N ALA A 4 11.58 -36.47 18.84
CA ALA A 4 12.38 -35.24 18.92
C ALA A 4 12.68 -34.70 17.51
N LEU A 5 12.96 -35.60 16.56
CA LEU A 5 13.14 -35.26 15.15
C LEU A 5 11.87 -34.69 14.53
N THR A 6 10.70 -35.29 14.80
CA THR A 6 9.41 -34.77 14.33
C THR A 6 9.10 -33.37 14.89
N ARG A 7 9.41 -33.13 16.17
CA ARG A 7 9.24 -31.79 16.79
C ARG A 7 10.18 -30.75 16.18
N LEU A 8 11.43 -31.13 15.90
CA LEU A 8 12.39 -30.25 15.21
C LEU A 8 11.92 -29.91 13.79
N LEU A 9 11.37 -30.90 13.07
CA LEU A 9 10.87 -30.71 11.71
C LEU A 9 9.66 -29.77 11.68
N LEU A 10 8.72 -29.92 12.61
CA LEU A 10 7.55 -29.05 12.73
C LEU A 10 7.95 -27.61 13.08
N LEU A 11 8.92 -27.44 13.99
CA LEU A 11 9.43 -26.12 14.34
C LEU A 11 10.12 -25.45 13.13
N ALA A 12 10.91 -26.21 12.37
CA ALA A 12 11.55 -25.71 11.15
C ALA A 12 10.54 -25.27 10.08
N VAL A 13 9.43 -25.99 9.92
CA VAL A 13 8.34 -25.60 8.99
C VAL A 13 7.67 -24.29 9.43
N VAL A 14 7.43 -24.09 10.73
CA VAL A 14 6.84 -22.85 11.26
C VAL A 14 7.79 -21.66 11.09
N LEU A 15 9.10 -21.84 11.28
CA LEU A 15 10.08 -20.77 11.04
C LEU A 15 10.32 -20.49 9.55
N ALA A 16 10.16 -21.49 8.67
CA ALA A 16 10.28 -21.32 7.23
C ALA A 16 9.07 -20.61 6.60
N ALA A 17 7.91 -20.60 7.28
CA ALA A 17 6.77 -19.76 6.96
C ALA A 17 7.00 -18.28 7.35
N GLY A 18 8.20 -17.75 7.10
CA GLY A 18 8.56 -16.34 7.21
C GLY A 18 7.63 -15.44 6.38
N PRO A 19 7.82 -14.10 6.37
CA PRO A 19 6.76 -13.10 6.30
C PRO A 19 6.05 -13.04 4.95
N VAL A 20 5.23 -14.04 4.64
CA VAL A 20 4.19 -14.01 3.60
C VAL A 20 3.08 -13.00 3.96
N LEU A 21 3.12 -12.46 5.18
CA LEU A 21 2.19 -11.45 5.68
C LEU A 21 2.61 -10.00 5.40
N ALA A 22 3.77 -9.77 4.77
CA ALA A 22 4.12 -8.42 4.32
C ALA A 22 3.28 -8.07 3.09
N ALA A 23 2.49 -7.00 3.18
CA ALA A 23 1.73 -6.51 2.04
C ALA A 23 2.69 -6.17 0.90
N GLU A 24 2.40 -6.68 -0.30
CA GLU A 24 3.14 -6.30 -1.51
C GLU A 24 3.11 -4.78 -1.66
N SER A 25 4.25 -4.19 -2.01
CA SER A 25 4.40 -2.74 -2.08
C SER A 25 4.95 -2.28 -3.43
N ARG A 26 4.50 -1.11 -3.88
CA ARG A 26 5.00 -0.40 -5.07
C ARG A 26 4.93 1.12 -4.86
N ASP A 27 5.65 1.88 -5.67
CA ASP A 27 5.76 3.32 -5.49
C ASP A 27 4.38 4.01 -5.56
N PRO A 28 3.93 4.73 -4.51
CA PRO A 28 2.64 5.42 -4.54
C PRO A 28 2.61 6.61 -5.52
N GLU A 29 3.75 7.22 -5.85
CA GLU A 29 3.78 8.33 -6.82
C GLU A 29 3.41 7.85 -8.24
N ASP A 30 3.83 6.64 -8.59
CA ASP A 30 3.58 6.05 -9.91
C ASP A 30 2.25 5.27 -10.00
N HIS A 31 1.75 4.76 -8.88
CA HIS A 31 0.67 3.78 -8.87
C HIS A 31 -0.57 4.15 -8.02
N PHE A 32 -0.50 5.18 -7.18
CA PHE A 32 -1.64 5.61 -6.36
C PHE A 32 -2.12 7.02 -6.74
N PHE A 33 -1.20 7.97 -6.87
CA PHE A 33 -1.55 9.35 -7.22
C PHE A 33 -1.73 9.52 -8.73
N ASN A 34 -2.64 10.41 -9.11
CA ASN A 34 -2.72 10.93 -10.47
C ASN A 34 -1.92 12.23 -10.55
N LEU A 35 -1.52 12.61 -11.77
CA LEU A 35 -0.90 13.91 -12.02
C LEU A 35 -1.83 15.03 -11.52
N ASN A 36 -1.33 15.87 -10.61
CA ASN A 36 -2.04 17.06 -10.15
C ASN A 36 -1.96 18.15 -11.23
N THR A 37 -3.11 18.51 -11.78
CA THR A 37 -3.23 19.54 -12.84
C THR A 37 -3.36 20.95 -12.29
N GLY A 38 -3.63 21.09 -10.99
CA GLY A 38 -3.96 22.37 -10.35
C GLY A 38 -5.41 22.83 -10.59
N ASP A 39 -6.21 22.11 -11.38
CA ASP A 39 -7.64 22.39 -11.59
C ASP A 39 -8.51 21.27 -11.00
N LEU A 40 -8.81 21.42 -9.71
CA LEU A 40 -9.65 20.46 -9.00
C LEU A 40 -11.07 20.35 -9.59
N LYS A 41 -11.58 21.39 -10.26
CA LYS A 41 -12.93 21.32 -10.87
C LYS A 41 -12.91 20.43 -12.10
N ALA A 42 -11.88 20.54 -12.93
CA ALA A 42 -11.69 19.66 -14.08
C ALA A 42 -11.49 18.21 -13.64
N GLU A 43 -10.62 17.96 -12.65
CA GLU A 43 -10.37 16.62 -12.10
C GLU A 43 -11.62 15.99 -11.49
N LEU A 44 -12.46 16.78 -10.80
CA LEU A 44 -13.76 16.33 -10.30
C LEU A 44 -14.73 15.97 -11.43
N ALA A 45 -14.77 16.76 -12.50
CA ALA A 45 -15.63 16.49 -13.65
C ALA A 45 -15.20 15.19 -14.35
N GLU A 46 -13.89 15.00 -14.55
CA GLU A 46 -13.32 13.77 -15.09
C GLU A 46 -13.66 12.57 -14.21
N ALA A 47 -13.40 12.65 -12.90
CA ALA A 47 -13.68 11.58 -11.94
C ALA A 47 -15.17 11.18 -11.96
N ARG A 48 -16.08 12.15 -12.02
CA ARG A 48 -17.53 11.89 -12.17
C ARG A 48 -17.85 11.18 -13.48
N SER A 49 -17.27 11.63 -14.59
CA SER A 49 -17.49 11.01 -15.91
C SER A 49 -16.95 9.57 -15.98
N ALA A 50 -15.86 9.29 -15.27
CA ALA A 50 -15.27 7.96 -15.12
C ALA A 50 -16.01 7.06 -14.11
N GLY A 51 -17.13 7.53 -13.52
CA GLY A 51 -17.92 6.75 -12.56
C GLY A 51 -17.27 6.59 -11.18
N LYS A 52 -16.24 7.39 -10.85
CA LYS A 52 -15.59 7.34 -9.53
C LYS A 52 -16.52 7.90 -8.46
N SER A 53 -16.60 7.23 -7.31
CA SER A 53 -17.48 7.64 -6.20
C SER A 53 -16.91 8.76 -5.34
N ALA A 54 -15.59 8.91 -5.32
CA ALA A 54 -14.88 9.90 -4.52
C ALA A 54 -13.54 10.27 -5.16
N ILE A 55 -12.98 11.37 -4.70
CA ILE A 55 -11.58 11.74 -4.95
C ILE A 55 -10.84 11.79 -3.62
N PHE A 56 -9.59 11.35 -3.63
CA PHE A 56 -8.68 11.49 -2.49
C PHE A 56 -7.74 12.66 -2.76
N VAL A 57 -7.71 13.63 -1.85
CA VAL A 57 -6.80 14.77 -1.92
C VAL A 57 -5.89 14.73 -0.70
N MET A 58 -4.60 14.58 -0.93
CA MET A 58 -3.60 14.63 0.13
C MET A 58 -2.95 16.01 0.16
N PHE A 59 -3.17 16.73 1.26
CA PHE A 59 -2.42 17.94 1.55
C PHE A 59 -1.10 17.56 2.19
N GLU A 60 0.01 17.98 1.58
CA GLU A 60 1.34 17.74 2.10
C GLU A 60 2.20 19.00 2.12
N GLN A 61 3.31 18.90 2.82
CA GLN A 61 4.37 19.90 2.87
C GLN A 61 5.72 19.19 2.93
N ASP A 62 6.75 19.84 2.41
CA ASP A 62 8.10 19.28 2.40
C ASP A 62 8.56 18.92 3.82
N GLY A 63 9.09 17.70 3.97
CA GLY A 63 9.60 17.20 5.24
C GLY A 63 8.53 16.79 6.28
N CYS A 64 7.24 16.82 5.94
CA CYS A 64 6.15 16.36 6.81
C CYS A 64 6.31 14.88 7.24
N PRO A 65 6.57 14.57 8.53
CA PRO A 65 6.83 13.19 8.96
C PRO A 65 5.63 12.25 8.75
N GLY A 66 4.40 12.76 8.98
CA GLY A 66 3.18 11.99 8.78
C GLY A 66 2.93 11.66 7.29
N CYS A 67 3.20 12.61 6.41
CA CYS A 67 3.07 12.45 4.96
C CYS A 67 4.07 11.40 4.45
N ILE A 68 5.32 11.48 4.90
CA ILE A 68 6.37 10.49 4.60
C ILE A 68 5.97 9.10 5.10
N TYR A 69 5.47 9.00 6.33
CA TYR A 69 5.01 7.73 6.89
C TYR A 69 3.86 7.13 6.06
N MET A 70 2.87 7.96 5.70
CA MET A 70 1.69 7.55 4.93
C MET A 70 2.10 6.99 3.56
N LYS A 71 2.96 7.71 2.82
CA LYS A 71 3.49 7.25 1.53
C LYS A 71 4.27 5.93 1.68
N LYS A 72 5.12 5.79 2.71
CA LYS A 72 6.01 4.63 2.89
C LYS A 72 5.37 3.37 3.48
N ASN A 73 4.26 3.48 4.20
CA ASN A 73 3.73 2.34 4.97
C ASN A 73 2.27 2.01 4.66
N VAL A 74 1.53 2.93 4.05
CA VAL A 74 0.09 2.77 3.78
C VAL A 74 -0.17 2.86 2.29
N LEU A 75 0.15 3.99 1.67
CA LEU A 75 -0.20 4.24 0.26
C LEU A 75 0.64 3.41 -0.70
N ASN A 76 1.80 2.89 -0.29
CA ASN A 76 2.62 2.00 -1.12
C ASN A 76 2.06 0.57 -1.22
N ARG A 77 1.06 0.18 -0.41
CA ARG A 77 0.57 -1.20 -0.38
C ARG A 77 -0.35 -1.49 -1.57
N VAL A 78 -0.11 -2.59 -2.29
CA VAL A 78 -0.90 -2.98 -3.46
C VAL A 78 -2.40 -3.15 -3.13
N ASP A 79 -2.72 -3.64 -1.93
CA ASP A 79 -4.12 -3.83 -1.52
C ASP A 79 -4.86 -2.51 -1.23
N VAL A 80 -4.14 -1.41 -0.99
CA VAL A 80 -4.66 -0.05 -0.89
C VAL A 80 -4.83 0.58 -2.28
N GLN A 81 -3.96 0.26 -3.23
CA GLN A 81 -3.92 0.86 -4.57
C GLN A 81 -4.77 0.16 -5.64
N LYS A 82 -5.57 -0.85 -5.28
CA LYS A 82 -6.33 -1.68 -6.24
C LYS A 82 -7.67 -1.07 -6.69
N PHE A 83 -7.95 0.18 -6.32
CA PHE A 83 -9.23 0.89 -6.55
C PHE A 83 -9.03 2.02 -7.55
#